data_AF-A0A952J4E2-F1
#
_entry.id   AF-A0A952J4E2-F1
#
_cell.length_a   1.000
_cell.length_b   1.000
_cell.length_c   1.000
_cell.angle_alpha   90.00
_cell.angle_beta   90.00
_cell.angle_gamma   90.00
#
_symmetry.space_group_name_H-M   'P 1'
#
loop_
_entity.id
_entity.type
_entity.pdbx_description
1 polymer ?
#
loop_
_entity_poly.entity_id
_entity_poly.type
_entity_poly.pdbx_seq_one_letter_code
_entity_poly.pdbx_strand_id
1 'polypeptide(L)' 'MPTVLLVNGFRFFFFSADGNEPVHIHVKKGDGDGKVWIEPEIK' A
#
# COMPACT_ATOMS: atom_id res chain seq x y z
N MET A 1 -4.54 -3.02 -10.08
CA MET A 1 -4.42 -2.01 -9.01
C MET A 1 -3.30 -1.06 -9.36
N PRO A 2 -3.55 0.27 -9.35
CA PRO A 2 -2.57 1.24 -9.82
C PRO A 2 -1.37 1.31 -8.89
N THR A 3 -0.18 1.35 -9.49
CA THR A 3 1.08 1.60 -8.76
C THR A 3 1.17 3.10 -8.46
N VAL A 4 1.36 3.45 -7.19
CA VAL A 4 1.50 4.84 -6.73
C VAL A 4 2.98 5.26 -6.77
N LEU A 5 3.89 4.36 -6.39
CA LEU A 5 5.32 4.60 -6.37
C LEU A 5 6.09 3.31 -6.69
N LEU A 6 7.16 3.44 -7.46
CA LEU A 6 8.11 2.36 -7.74
C LEU A 6 9.53 2.88 -7.48
N VAL A 7 10.21 2.33 -6.46
CA VAL A 7 11.56 2.78 -6.08
C VAL A 7 12.36 1.61 -5.51
N ASN A 8 13.62 1.43 -5.94
CA ASN A 8 14.53 0.39 -5.44
C ASN A 8 13.93 -1.04 -5.42
N GLY A 9 13.07 -1.34 -6.40
CA GLY A 9 12.36 -2.62 -6.53
C GLY A 9 11.15 -2.78 -5.60
N PHE A 10 10.81 -1.77 -4.81
CA PHE A 10 9.58 -1.73 -4.01
C PHE A 10 8.45 -1.09 -4.81
N ARG A 11 7.33 -1.81 -4.91
CA ARG A 11 6.10 -1.36 -5.57
C ARG A 11 5.06 -1.02 -4.51
N PHE A 12 4.60 0.23 -4.49
CA PHE A 12 3.55 0.73 -3.62
C PHE A 12 2.23 0.84 -4.39
N PHE A 13 1.13 0.33 -3.85
CA PHE A 13 -0.18 0.34 -4.52
C PHE A 13 -1.34 0.28 -3.53
N PHE A 14 -2.49 0.81 -3.91
CA PHE A 14 -3.74 0.61 -3.17
C PHE A 14 -4.34 -0.74 -3.51
N PHE A 15 -4.82 -1.49 -2.51
CA PHE A 15 -5.53 -2.75 -2.69
C PHE A 15 -6.97 -2.66 -2.20
N SER A 16 -7.96 -3.10 -2.99
CA SER A 16 -9.39 -2.86 -2.70
C SER A 16 -10.11 -4.08 -2.15
N ALA A 17 -9.42 -5.22 -2.01
CA ALA A 17 -10.01 -6.45 -1.51
C ALA A 17 -9.69 -6.74 -0.03
N ASP A 18 -9.14 -5.78 0.71
CA ASP A 18 -8.91 -5.88 2.17
C ASP A 18 -10.17 -5.55 3.01
N GLY A 19 -11.34 -5.33 2.38
CA GLY A 19 -12.60 -5.15 3.07
C GLY A 19 -12.64 -3.90 3.96
N ASN A 20 -12.75 -4.11 5.28
CA ASN A 20 -12.93 -3.06 6.30
C ASN A 20 -11.63 -2.69 7.03
N GLU A 21 -10.46 -3.05 6.50
CA GLU A 21 -9.20 -2.60 7.10
C GLU A 21 -9.07 -1.06 7.05
N PRO A 22 -8.42 -0.44 8.06
CA PRO A 22 -8.07 0.98 8.03
C PRO A 22 -7.26 1.36 6.77
N VAL A 23 -7.19 2.65 6.46
CA VAL A 23 -6.48 3.15 5.27
C VAL A 23 -5.00 2.74 5.31
N HIS A 24 -4.54 2.07 4.24
CA HIS A 24 -3.16 1.62 4.11
C HIS A 24 -2.72 1.51 2.65
N ILE A 25 -1.40 1.43 2.44
CA ILE A 25 -0.76 1.13 1.15
C ILE A 25 -0.08 -0.24 1.24
N HIS A 26 -0.23 -1.06 0.20
CA HIS A 26 0.52 -2.30 0.05
C HIS A 26 1.91 -2.03 -0.53
N VAL A 27 2.89 -2.79 -0.06
CA VAL A 27 4.28 -2.76 -0.53
C VAL A 27 4.69 -4.16 -0.95
N LYS A 28 5.18 -4.30 -2.18
CA LYS A 28 5.73 -5.56 -2.70
C LYS A 28 7.18 -5.41 -3.14
N LYS A 29 8.00 -6.43 -2.88
CA LYS A 29 9.35 -6.58 -3.46
C LYS A 29 9.73 -8.07 -3.54
N GLY A 30 9.88 -8.59 -4.76
CA GLY A 30 10.04 -10.04 -4.96
C GLY A 30 8.83 -10.78 -4.38
N ASP A 31 9.10 -11.78 -3.54
CA ASP A 31 8.07 -12.54 -2.80
C ASP A 31 7.69 -11.90 -1.46
N GLY A 32 8.26 -10.73 -1.14
CA GLY A 32 7.96 -9.99 0.07
C GLY A 32 6.73 -9.11 -0.07
N ASP A 33 5.86 -9.17 0.95
CA ASP A 33 4.61 -8.42 1.08
C ASP A 33 4.60 -7.61 2.39
N GLY A 34 4.03 -6.41 2.35
CA GLY A 34 3.88 -5.55 3.54
C GLY A 34 2.77 -4.53 3.39
N LYS A 35 2.33 -3.97 4.52
CA LYS A 35 1.31 -2.91 4.60
C LYS A 35 1.87 -1.71 5.38
N VAL A 36 1.60 -0.50 4.90
CA VAL A 36 1.90 0.75 5.60
C VAL A 36 0.57 1.43 5.96
N TRP A 37 0.25 1.47 7.24
CA TRP A 37 -0.94 2.13 7.77
C TRP A 37 -0.79 3.64 7.70
N ILE A 38 -1.85 4.32 7.30
CA ILE A 38 -1.86 5.78 7.13
C ILE A 38 -2.96 6.35 8.02
N GLU A 39 -2.60 7.31 8.86
CA GLU A 39 -3.57 8.12 9.58
C GLU A 39 -3.95 9.31 8.70
N PRO A 40 -5.22 9.45 8.29
CA PRO A 40 -5.63 10.61 7.52
C PRO A 40 -5.63 11.85 8.43
N GLU A 41 -4.78 12.83 8.12
CA GLU A 41 -4.99 14.18 8.62
C GLU A 41 -6.12 14.83 7.84
N ILE A 42 -7.31 14.89 8.45
CA ILE A 42 -8.43 15.67 7.94
C ILE A 42 -8.30 17.08 8.52
N LYS A 43 -7.94 18.05 7.68
CA LYS A 43 -7.97 19.48 8.01
C LYS A 43 -9.29 20.11 7.59
#